data_AF-A0A1H2WFG6-F1
#
_entry.id   AF-A0A1H2WFG6-F1
#
_cell.length_a   1.000
_cell.length_b   1.000
_cell.length_c   1.000
_cell.angle_alpha   90.00
_cell.angle_beta   90.00
_cell.angle_gamma   90.00
#
_symmetry.space_group_name_H-M   'P 1'
#
loop_
_entity.id
_entity.type
_entity.pdbx_description
1 polymer ?
#
loop_
_entity_poly.entity_id
_entity_poly.type
_entity_poly.pdbx_seq_one_letter_code
_entity_poly.pdbx_strand_id
1 'polypeptide(L)' 'LTPDGNKVRLYDKERCIIDLIKKKDKIDKQLYLQALHEYFNDRTNDHAQLIRYAKIFHIERPVRDYMDILTG' A
#
# COMPACT_ATOMS: atom_id res chain seq x y z
N LEU A 1 -2.72 -10.45 18.34
CA LEU A 1 -1.97 -10.64 19.61
C LEU A 1 -0.87 -11.64 19.31
N THR A 2 0.40 -11.31 19.57
CA THR A 2 1.45 -12.34 19.58
C THR A 2 1.27 -13.26 20.79
N PRO A 3 1.81 -14.49 20.77
CA PRO A 3 1.72 -15.43 21.88
C PRO A 3 2.12 -14.83 23.25
N ASP A 4 3.06 -13.87 23.25
CA ASP A 4 3.56 -13.17 24.45
C ASP A 4 2.81 -11.89 24.88
N GLY A 5 1.59 -11.64 24.39
CA GLY A 5 0.78 -10.51 24.88
C GLY A 5 1.26 -9.10 24.48
N ASN A 6 2.33 -8.99 23.68
CA ASN A 6 2.77 -7.73 23.12
C ASN A 6 1.75 -7.18 22.09
N LYS A 7 1.39 -5.89 22.21
CA LYS A 7 0.64 -5.16 21.19
C LYS A 7 1.53 -4.95 19.97
N VAL A 8 1.54 -5.91 19.06
CA VAL A 8 2.09 -5.69 17.71
C VAL A 8 1.24 -4.61 17.06
N ARG A 9 1.85 -3.45 16.77
CA ARG A 9 1.23 -2.44 15.91
C ARG A 9 1.15 -3.03 14.51
N LEU A 10 0.02 -3.64 14.19
CA LEU A 10 -0.28 -4.02 12.82
C LEU A 10 -0.49 -2.71 12.06
N TYR A 11 0.38 -2.43 11.09
CA TYR A 11 0.13 -1.34 10.16
C TYR A 11 -1.12 -1.66 9.37
N ASP A 12 -1.92 -0.64 9.08
CA ASP A 12 -3.01 -0.75 8.13
C ASP A 12 -2.45 -1.08 6.73
N LYS A 13 -3.30 -1.65 5.87
CA LYS A 13 -2.87 -2.12 4.54
C LYS A 13 -2.38 -0.95 3.68
N GLU A 14 -2.95 0.23 3.90
CA GLU A 14 -2.64 1.49 3.24
C GLU A 14 -1.19 1.93 3.54
N ARG A 15 -0.72 1.81 4.79
CA ARG A 15 0.67 2.14 5.12
C ARG A 15 1.64 1.16 4.46
N CYS A 16 1.29 -0.13 4.44
CA CYS A 16 2.10 -1.16 3.78
C CYS A 16 2.27 -0.89 2.28
N ILE A 17 1.19 -0.57 1.56
CA ILE A 17 1.27 -0.32 0.11
C ILE A 17 2.03 0.97 -0.22
N ILE A 18 1.89 2.01 0.61
CA ILE A 18 2.67 3.26 0.47
C ILE A 18 4.16 3.00 0.61
N ASP A 19 4.55 2.18 1.59
CA ASP A 19 5.94 1.81 1.80
C ASP A 19 6.46 0.91 0.67
N LEU A 20 5.62 0.03 0.11
CA LEU A 20 5.93 -0.76 -1.09
C LEU A 20 6.27 0.15 -2.28
N ILE A 21 5.38 1.09 -2.61
CA ILE A 21 5.54 2.04 -3.73
C ILE A 21 6.81 2.87 -3.54
N LYS A 22 7.08 3.33 -2.32
CA LYS A 22 8.28 4.11 -1.99
C LYS A 22 9.59 3.31 -2.17
N LYS A 23 9.53 1.98 -2.00
CA LYS A 23 10.70 1.09 -2.11
C LYS A 23 10.71 0.28 -3.40
N LYS A 24 10.01 0.73 -4.45
CA LYS A 24 9.90 0.01 -5.74
C LYS A 24 11.25 -0.51 -6.28
N ASP A 25 12.33 0.26 -6.12
CA ASP A 25 13.65 -0.08 -6.68
C ASP A 25 14.39 -1.17 -5.87
N LYS A 26 13.87 -1.52 -4.68
CA LYS A 26 14.45 -2.54 -3.79
C LYS A 26 13.69 -3.87 -3.83
N ILE A 27 12.64 -3.96 -4.64
CA ILE A 27 11.72 -5.10 -4.67
C ILE A 27 11.76 -5.68 -6.08
N ASP A 28 11.72 -7.01 -6.16
CA ASP A 28 11.59 -7.68 -7.45
C ASP A 28 10.34 -7.18 -8.20
N LYS A 29 10.49 -6.91 -9.49
CA LYS A 29 9.44 -6.27 -10.30
C LYS A 29 8.16 -7.12 -10.35
N GLN A 30 8.28 -8.44 -10.43
CA GLN A 30 7.13 -9.32 -10.50
C GLN A 30 6.39 -9.31 -9.15
N LEU A 31 7.13 -9.43 -8.06
CA LEU A 31 6.57 -9.37 -6.71
C LEU A 31 5.90 -8.01 -6.43
N TYR A 32 6.51 -6.92 -6.88
CA TYR A 32 5.97 -5.57 -6.74
C TYR A 32 4.61 -5.41 -7.44
N LEU A 33 4.53 -5.86 -8.70
CA LEU A 33 3.27 -5.79 -9.46
C LEU A 33 2.19 -6.67 -8.86
N GLN A 34 2.53 -7.91 -8.46
CA GLN A 34 1.58 -8.81 -7.81
C GLN A 34 0.99 -8.19 -6.54
N ALA A 35 1.82 -7.63 -5.67
CA ALA A 35 1.34 -6.98 -4.45
C ALA A 35 0.46 -5.75 -4.72
N LEU A 36 0.76 -4.96 -5.75
CA LEU A 36 -0.11 -3.85 -6.17
C LEU A 36 -1.47 -4.35 -6.66
N HIS A 37 -1.47 -5.36 -7.54
CA HIS A 37 -2.72 -5.93 -8.06
C HIS A 37 -3.56 -6.54 -6.93
N GLU A 38 -2.96 -7.31 -6.04
CA GLU A 38 -3.66 -7.89 -4.89
C GLU A 38 -4.25 -6.82 -3.98
N TYR A 39 -3.50 -5.76 -3.71
CA TYR A 39 -4.01 -4.63 -2.96
C TYR A 39 -5.19 -4.01 -3.70
N PHE A 40 -5.04 -3.48 -4.91
CA PHE A 40 -6.12 -2.73 -5.58
C PHE A 40 -7.37 -3.58 -5.92
N ASN A 41 -7.24 -4.90 -6.02
CA ASN A 41 -8.39 -5.80 -6.19
C ASN A 41 -9.18 -6.05 -4.90
N ASP A 42 -8.61 -5.75 -3.72
CA ASP A 42 -9.27 -5.92 -2.43
C ASP A 42 -10.27 -4.77 -2.18
N ARG A 43 -11.56 -5.13 -2.18
CA ARG A 43 -12.68 -4.20 -1.95
C ARG A 43 -12.77 -3.66 -0.53
N THR A 44 -11.99 -4.19 0.41
CA THR A 44 -11.97 -3.76 1.81
C THR A 44 -11.02 -2.61 2.08
N ASN A 45 -10.23 -2.19 1.08
CA ASN A 45 -9.24 -1.14 1.27
C ASN A 45 -9.88 0.25 1.38
N ASP A 46 -9.25 1.11 2.18
CA ASP A 46 -9.65 2.49 2.38
C ASP A 46 -8.84 3.42 1.46
N HIS A 47 -9.41 3.76 0.30
CA HIS A 47 -8.79 4.68 -0.64
C HIS A 47 -8.60 6.09 -0.07
N ALA A 48 -9.46 6.54 0.85
CA ALA A 48 -9.32 7.87 1.45
C ALA A 48 -8.09 7.90 2.37
N GLN A 49 -7.89 6.86 3.17
CA GLN A 49 -6.72 6.69 4.02
C GLN A 49 -5.43 6.49 3.20
N LEU A 50 -5.50 5.75 2.09
CA LEU A 50 -4.38 5.60 1.15
C LEU A 50 -3.89 6.96 0.63
N ILE A 51 -4.80 7.79 0.12
CA ILE A 51 -4.47 9.13 -0.39
C ILE A 51 -3.94 10.04 0.72
N ARG A 52 -4.50 9.94 1.93
CA ARG A 52 -4.00 10.68 3.10
C ARG A 52 -2.54 10.35 3.38
N TYR A 53 -2.18 9.07 3.40
CA TYR A 53 -0.78 8.68 3.56
C TYR A 53 0.07 9.09 2.36
N ALA A 54 -0.42 8.91 1.13
CA ALA A 54 0.33 9.32 -0.06
C ALA A 54 0.73 10.81 -0.02
N LYS A 55 -0.15 11.68 0.49
CA LYS A 55 0.15 13.10 0.76
C LYS A 55 1.24 13.28 1.82
N ILE A 56 1.10 12.62 2.96
CA ILE A 56 2.08 12.69 4.07
C ILE A 56 3.48 12.24 3.62
N PHE A 57 3.55 11.23 2.77
CA PHE A 57 4.81 10.67 2.26
C PHE A 57 5.27 11.30 0.94
N HIS A 58 4.56 12.31 0.44
CA HIS A 58 4.85 13.03 -0.81
C HIS A 58 4.94 12.12 -2.05
N ILE A 59 4.13 11.06 -2.10
CA ILE A 59 4.01 10.12 -3.23
C ILE A 59 2.60 10.09 -3.82
N GLU A 60 1.82 11.16 -3.66
CA GLU A 60 0.43 11.21 -4.14
C GLU A 60 0.30 10.93 -5.64
N ARG A 61 1.15 11.53 -6.47
CA ARG A 61 1.10 11.35 -7.93
C ARG A 61 1.23 9.87 -8.34
N PRO A 62 2.32 9.14 -8.01
CA PRO A 62 2.43 7.74 -8.41
C PRO A 62 1.32 6.85 -7.83
N VAL A 63 0.83 7.15 -6.62
CA VAL A 63 -0.29 6.39 -6.03
C VAL A 63 -1.57 6.57 -6.87
N ARG A 64 -1.87 7.80 -7.31
CA ARG A 64 -3.03 8.06 -8.19
C ARG A 64 -2.88 7.40 -9.55
N ASP A 65 -1.68 7.47 -10.15
CA ASP A 65 -1.41 6.79 -11.43
C ASP A 65 -1.71 5.28 -11.32
N TYR A 66 -1.30 4.63 -10.23
CA TYR A 66 -1.61 3.21 -10.00
C TYR A 66 -3.10 2.96 -9.74
N MET A 67 -3.79 3.84 -9.02
CA MET A 67 -5.24 3.74 -8.84
C MET A 67 -5.95 3.78 -10.19
N ASP A 68 -5.64 4.76 -11.03
CA ASP A 68 -6.29 4.95 -12.33
C ASP A 68 -6.06 3.74 -13.26
N ILE A 69 -4.86 3.14 -13.22
CA ILE A 69 -4.53 1.96 -14.04
C ILE A 69 -5.17 0.67 -13.51
N LEU A 70 -5.21 0.47 -12.19
CA LEU A 70 -5.54 -0.81 -11.57
C LEU A 70 -7.00 -0.92 -11.12
N THR A 71 -7.71 0.19 -11.03
CA THR A 71 -9.15 0.23 -10.67
C THR A 71 -10.05 0.65 -11.83
N GLY A 72 -9.46 1.09 -12.94
CA GLY A 72 -10.14 1.44 -14.20
C GLY A 72 -10.43 0.25 -15.10
#